data_AF-A0A913XY80-F1
#
_entry.id   AF-A0A913XY80-F1
#
_cell.length_a   1.000
_cell.length_b   1.000
_cell.length_c   1.000
_cell.angle_alpha   90.00
_cell.angle_beta   90.00
_cell.angle_gamma   90.00
#
_symmetry.space_group_name_H-M   'P 1'
#
loop_
_entity.id
_entity.type
_entity.pdbx_description
1 polymer ?
#
loop_
_entity_poly.entity_id
_entity_poly.type
_entity_poly.pdbx_seq_one_letter_code
_entity_poly.pdbx_strand_id
1 'polypeptide(L)'
;MQSSVFLLLCFINSASFTSASSPRLIFANRRDIRILRPTKDGKGNETVIVRGLEDAIALDFDYKQKIVFWTDVSEEKIKSTVLGSGNISNVVSVGLRRPEGLAVDWTSQKIYWTDSGIETNRIEVANYDGKHRKVLFWQNLDQPRAIAVDPRSG
;
A
#
# COMPACT_ATOMS: atom_id res chain seq x y z
N MET A 1 -4.65 -12.11 16.91
CA MET A 1 -5.40 -10.83 16.99
C MET A 1 -4.41 -9.70 16.83
N GLN A 2 -4.32 -9.13 15.63
CA GLN A 2 -3.81 -7.79 15.39
C GLN A 2 -4.29 -7.43 13.97
N SER A 3 -5.46 -6.83 13.90
CA SER A 3 -5.93 -6.20 12.67
C SER A 3 -5.33 -4.80 12.67
N SER A 4 -4.26 -4.60 11.90
CA SER A 4 -3.69 -3.27 11.68
C SER A 4 -4.63 -2.50 10.76
N VAL A 5 -5.45 -1.63 11.35
CA VAL A 5 -6.27 -0.66 10.60
C VAL A 5 -5.36 0.51 10.23
N PHE A 6 -5.00 0.64 8.96
CA PHE A 6 -4.32 1.83 8.43
C PHE A 6 -5.37 2.85 7.95
N LEU A 7 -5.29 4.05 8.50
CA LEU A 7 -6.21 5.15 8.20
C LEU A 7 -5.49 6.16 7.29
N LEU A 8 -5.79 6.16 5.99
CA LEU A 8 -5.35 7.22 5.09
C LEU A 8 -6.34 8.39 5.15
N LEU A 9 -6.02 9.42 5.94
CA LEU A 9 -6.76 10.69 5.97
C LEU A 9 -6.12 11.66 4.98
N CYS A 10 -6.71 11.84 3.81
CA CYS A 10 -6.37 12.96 2.93
C CYS A 10 -7.04 14.25 3.46
N PHE A 11 -6.29 15.14 4.10
CA PHE A 11 -6.72 16.52 4.33
C PHE A 11 -6.40 17.36 3.09
N ILE A 12 -7.42 17.94 2.46
CA ILE A 12 -7.25 18.96 1.40
C ILE A 12 -7.63 20.31 2.01
N ASN A 13 -6.66 21.22 2.08
CA ASN A 13 -6.90 22.60 2.47
C ASN A 13 -7.44 23.41 1.27
N SER A 14 -8.59 24.03 1.52
CA SER A 14 -9.23 25.18 0.85
C SER A 14 -8.91 25.48 -0.62
N ALA A 15 -9.81 25.04 -1.51
CA ALA A 15 -10.41 25.86 -2.56
C ALA A 15 -11.68 25.14 -3.05
N SER A 16 -12.72 25.88 -3.37
CA SER A 16 -14.07 25.40 -3.67
C SER A 16 -14.10 24.35 -4.80
N PHE A 17 -14.26 23.07 -4.45
CA PHE A 17 -14.46 21.98 -5.42
C PHE A 17 -15.93 21.53 -5.43
N THR A 18 -16.66 21.90 -6.48
CA THR A 18 -17.97 21.32 -6.82
C THR A 18 -17.79 19.94 -7.48
N SER A 19 -17.35 18.97 -6.68
CA SER A 19 -17.83 17.58 -6.60
C SER A 19 -16.97 16.93 -5.52
N ALA A 20 -17.36 17.13 -4.25
CA ALA A 20 -16.62 16.53 -3.14
C ALA A 20 -16.75 15.01 -3.25
N SER A 21 -15.76 14.36 -3.87
CA SER A 21 -15.71 12.90 -3.88
C SER A 21 -15.63 12.45 -2.43
N SER A 22 -16.64 11.72 -1.96
CA SER A 22 -16.69 11.25 -0.57
C SER A 22 -15.42 10.46 -0.26
N PRO A 23 -14.76 10.68 0.90
CA PRO A 23 -13.59 9.91 1.28
C PRO A 23 -13.93 8.41 1.33
N ARG A 24 -12.92 7.58 1.08
CA ARG A 24 -13.04 6.12 1.11
C ARG A 24 -11.86 5.57 1.89
N LEU A 25 -12.12 4.55 2.68
CA LEU A 25 -11.08 3.80 3.39
C LEU A 25 -10.79 2.54 2.60
N ILE A 26 -9.51 2.29 2.30
CA ILE A 26 -9.04 1.03 1.73
C ILE A 26 -8.22 0.34 2.82
N PHE A 27 -8.51 -0.92 3.10
CA PHE A 27 -7.80 -1.67 4.15
C PHE A 27 -7.60 -3.12 3.74
N ALA A 28 -6.47 -3.68 4.19
CA ALA A 28 -6.18 -5.11 4.09
C ALA A 28 -6.80 -5.82 5.30
N ASN A 29 -7.42 -6.96 5.06
CA ASN A 29 -7.97 -7.85 6.08
C ASN A 29 -7.39 -9.25 5.92
N ARG A 30 -6.05 -9.33 5.81
CA ARG A 30 -5.23 -10.54 5.66
C ARG A 30 -5.49 -11.37 4.38
N ARG A 31 -6.73 -11.81 4.19
CA ARG A 31 -7.22 -12.67 3.09
C ARG A 31 -7.90 -11.90 1.96
N ASP A 32 -8.24 -10.63 2.20
CA ASP A 32 -8.89 -9.77 1.22
C ASP A 32 -8.47 -8.30 1.41
N ILE A 33 -8.72 -7.47 0.39
CA ILE A 33 -8.63 -6.01 0.48
C ILE A 33 -10.02 -5.45 0.22
N ARG A 34 -10.42 -4.48 1.05
CA ARG A 34 -11.76 -3.88 1.02
C ARG A 34 -11.70 -2.38 0.86
N ILE A 35 -12.78 -1.85 0.29
CA ILE A 35 -13.09 -0.42 0.30
C ILE A 35 -14.34 -0.21 1.15
N LEU A 36 -14.24 0.65 2.15
CA LEU A 36 -15.37 1.16 2.92
C LEU A 36 -15.70 2.58 2.44
N ARG A 37 -16.97 2.80 2.12
CA ARG A 37 -17.54 4.15 1.95
C ARG A 37 -18.22 4.56 3.26
N PRO A 38 -17.69 5.52 4.02
CA PRO A 38 -18.34 5.99 5.23
C PRO A 38 -19.69 6.63 4.91
N THR A 39 -20.69 6.31 5.73
CA THR A 39 -22.03 6.92 5.68
C THR A 39 -22.27 7.69 6.99
N LYS A 40 -23.20 8.65 6.97
CA LYS A 40 -23.46 9.52 8.14
C LYS A 40 -23.94 8.75 9.38
N ASP A 41 -24.55 7.58 9.18
CA ASP A 41 -25.02 6.67 10.23
C ASP A 41 -23.90 5.76 10.77
N GLY A 42 -22.66 5.92 10.32
CA GLY A 42 -21.48 5.20 10.82
C GLY A 42 -21.37 3.75 10.36
N LYS A 43 -22.35 3.21 9.63
CA LYS A 43 -22.34 1.81 9.18
C LYS A 43 -21.40 1.59 7.99
N GLY A 44 -21.37 2.55 7.07
CA GLY A 44 -20.63 2.50 5.83
C GLY A 44 -21.03 1.33 4.90
N ASN A 45 -20.59 1.40 3.65
CA ASN A 45 -20.77 0.33 2.68
C ASN A 45 -19.41 -0.29 2.32
N GLU A 46 -19.20 -1.55 2.71
CA GLU A 46 -18.00 -2.32 2.39
C GLU A 46 -18.12 -3.00 1.03
N THR A 47 -17.01 -3.05 0.30
CA THR A 47 -16.89 -3.81 -0.94
C THR A 47 -15.52 -4.48 -0.97
N VAL A 48 -15.50 -5.79 -1.21
CA VAL A 48 -14.25 -6.52 -1.41
C VAL A 48 -13.74 -6.27 -2.83
N ILE A 49 -12.50 -5.81 -2.96
CA ILE A 49 -11.88 -5.49 -4.26
C ILE A 49 -10.82 -6.51 -4.68
N VAL A 50 -10.22 -7.23 -3.73
CA VAL A 50 -9.28 -8.33 -3.98
C VAL A 50 -9.59 -9.46 -3.02
N ARG A 51 -9.58 -10.71 -3.49
CA ARG A 51 -9.89 -11.92 -2.71
C ARG A 51 -8.76 -12.93 -2.81
N GLY A 52 -8.74 -13.89 -1.88
CA GLY A 52 -7.84 -15.05 -1.94
C GLY A 52 -6.38 -14.67 -1.71
N LEU A 53 -6.13 -13.68 -0.85
CA LEU A 53 -4.78 -13.32 -0.42
C LEU A 53 -4.29 -14.30 0.66
N GLU A 54 -2.98 -14.45 0.81
CA GLU A 54 -2.42 -15.35 1.83
C GLU A 54 -2.21 -14.60 3.15
N ASP A 55 -1.39 -13.55 3.13
CA ASP A 55 -1.13 -12.74 4.33
C ASP A 55 -0.83 -11.28 3.95
N ALA A 56 -1.88 -10.55 3.54
CA ALA A 56 -1.78 -9.14 3.20
C ALA A 56 -1.53 -8.28 4.45
N ILE A 57 -0.40 -7.57 4.50
CA ILE A 57 0.03 -6.79 5.68
C ILE A 57 -0.07 -5.28 5.48
N ALA A 58 0.64 -4.73 4.51
CA ALA A 58 0.63 -3.30 4.21
C ALA A 58 -0.04 -3.04 2.85
N LEU A 59 -0.64 -1.86 2.70
CA LEU A 59 -1.14 -1.38 1.42
C LEU A 59 -0.96 0.13 1.28
N ASP A 60 -0.93 0.60 0.04
CA ASP A 60 -1.03 2.02 -0.29
C ASP A 60 -1.61 2.20 -1.72
N PHE A 61 -1.95 3.43 -2.10
CA PHE A 61 -2.82 3.69 -3.24
C PHE A 61 -2.41 4.92 -4.08
N ASP A 62 -2.35 4.75 -5.41
CA ASP A 62 -2.32 5.88 -6.34
C ASP A 62 -3.76 6.30 -6.70
N TYR A 63 -4.18 7.48 -6.24
CA TYR A 63 -5.51 8.01 -6.52
C TYR A 63 -5.76 8.35 -7.99
N LYS A 64 -4.77 8.83 -8.73
CA LYS A 64 -4.96 9.25 -10.12
C LYS A 64 -5.11 8.02 -11.02
N GLN A 65 -4.25 7.02 -10.81
CA GLN A 65 -4.23 5.79 -11.62
C GLN A 65 -5.17 4.69 -11.10
N LYS A 66 -5.73 4.86 -9.90
CA LYS A 66 -6.59 3.88 -9.22
C LYS A 66 -5.89 2.54 -8.99
N ILE A 67 -4.60 2.59 -8.66
CA ILE A 67 -3.80 1.39 -8.40
C ILE A 67 -3.67 1.18 -6.89
N VAL A 68 -4.04 -0.01 -6.43
CA VAL A 68 -3.75 -0.48 -5.07
C VAL A 68 -2.50 -1.33 -5.13
N PHE A 69 -1.53 -1.02 -4.27
CA PHE A 69 -0.38 -1.87 -4.02
C PHE A 69 -0.50 -2.49 -2.63
N TRP A 70 -0.03 -3.72 -2.46
CA TRP A 70 0.01 -4.37 -1.15
C TRP A 70 1.20 -5.33 -1.02
N THR A 71 1.59 -5.58 0.21
CA THR A 71 2.55 -6.63 0.57
C THR A 71 1.80 -7.89 0.98
N ASP A 72 2.30 -9.04 0.52
CA ASP A 72 1.84 -10.36 0.95
C ASP A 72 3.04 -11.09 1.56
N VAL A 73 3.05 -11.21 2.89
CA VAL A 73 4.22 -11.72 3.62
C VAL A 73 4.38 -13.23 3.45
N SER A 74 3.27 -13.98 3.43
CA SER A 74 3.34 -15.44 3.23
C SER A 74 3.81 -15.81 1.82
N GLU A 75 3.48 -14.99 0.82
CA GLU A 75 3.99 -15.19 -0.53
C GLU A 75 5.36 -14.54 -0.81
N GLU A 76 5.90 -13.76 0.13
CA GLU A 76 7.10 -12.95 -0.07
C GLU A 76 7.01 -12.05 -1.33
N LYS A 77 5.89 -11.34 -1.51
CA LYS A 77 5.63 -10.52 -2.70
C LYS A 77 5.11 -9.12 -2.39
N ILE A 78 5.37 -8.20 -3.31
CA ILE A 78 4.62 -6.95 -3.46
C ILE A 78 3.79 -7.07 -4.73
N LYS A 79 2.49 -6.82 -4.61
CA LYS A 79 1.50 -7.00 -5.67
C LYS A 79 0.74 -5.71 -5.93
N SER A 80 0.09 -5.62 -7.09
CA SER A 80 -0.77 -4.50 -7.43
C SER A 80 -2.00 -4.91 -8.24
N THR A 81 -3.01 -4.05 -8.23
CA THR A 81 -4.17 -4.13 -9.11
C THR A 81 -4.71 -2.75 -9.43
N VAL A 82 -5.21 -2.57 -10.67
CA VAL A 82 -6.02 -1.41 -11.03
C VAL A 82 -7.46 -1.69 -10.56
N LEU A 83 -8.06 -0.80 -9.79
CA LEU A 83 -9.42 -0.97 -9.29
C LEU A 83 -10.42 -1.26 -10.42
N GLY A 84 -11.20 -2.34 -10.26
CA GLY A 84 -12.19 -2.77 -11.24
C GLY A 84 -11.63 -3.60 -12.40
N SER A 85 -10.32 -3.72 -12.55
CA SER A 85 -9.72 -4.55 -13.60
C SER A 85 -9.85 -6.05 -13.35
N GLY A 86 -9.88 -6.47 -12.08
CA GLY A 86 -9.82 -7.87 -11.68
C GLY A 86 -8.45 -8.54 -11.85
N ASN A 87 -7.46 -7.82 -12.41
CA ASN A 87 -6.14 -8.35 -12.70
C ASN A 87 -5.16 -8.02 -11.59
N ILE A 88 -4.44 -9.04 -11.09
CA ILE A 88 -3.36 -8.90 -10.11
C ILE A 88 -2.03 -9.02 -10.82
N SER A 89 -1.10 -8.12 -10.52
CA SER A 89 0.28 -8.15 -11.01
C SER A 89 1.25 -8.32 -9.84
N ASN A 90 2.28 -9.15 -10.02
CA ASN A 90 3.38 -9.24 -9.07
C ASN A 90 4.41 -8.16 -9.43
N VAL A 91 4.55 -7.14 -8.58
CA VAL A 91 5.49 -6.02 -8.80
C VAL A 91 6.89 -6.41 -8.35
N VAL A 92 7.02 -7.04 -7.18
CA VAL A 92 8.28 -7.61 -6.69
C VAL A 92 8.01 -9.05 -6.30
N SER A 93 8.77 -9.98 -6.89
CA SER A 93 8.53 -11.43 -6.74
C SER A 93 9.69 -12.22 -6.13
N VAL A 94 10.82 -11.57 -5.84
CA VAL A 94 12.05 -12.23 -5.38
C VAL A 94 12.77 -11.36 -4.37
N GLY A 95 13.56 -11.98 -3.49
CA GLY A 95 14.39 -11.26 -2.52
C GLY A 95 13.57 -10.42 -1.56
N LEU A 96 12.41 -10.93 -1.15
CA LEU A 96 11.64 -10.39 -0.02
C LEU A 96 11.58 -11.48 1.05
N ARG A 97 11.46 -11.08 2.31
CA ARG A 97 11.30 -12.00 3.44
C ARG A 97 10.12 -11.61 4.30
N ARG A 98 10.09 -10.36 4.75
CA ARG A 98 9.01 -9.84 5.59
C ARG A 98 8.69 -8.39 5.21
N PRO A 99 8.06 -8.15 4.04
CA PRO A 99 7.66 -6.82 3.62
C PRO A 99 6.49 -6.29 4.46
N GLU A 100 6.78 -5.53 5.52
CA GLU A 100 5.80 -5.09 6.52
C GLU A 100 5.31 -3.65 6.35
N GLY A 101 5.98 -2.84 5.53
CA GLY A 101 5.61 -1.47 5.23
C GLY A 101 5.68 -1.18 3.73
N LEU A 102 4.79 -0.33 3.26
CA LEU A 102 4.68 0.06 1.86
C LEU A 102 4.20 1.51 1.77
N ALA A 103 4.83 2.29 0.90
CA ALA A 103 4.45 3.66 0.61
C ALA A 103 4.56 3.94 -0.89
N VAL A 104 3.62 4.71 -1.42
CA VAL A 104 3.51 5.05 -2.84
C VAL A 104 3.87 6.51 -3.05
N ASP A 105 4.89 6.76 -3.86
CA ASP A 105 5.15 8.07 -4.46
C ASP A 105 4.44 8.14 -5.82
N TRP A 106 3.28 8.80 -5.81
CA TRP A 106 2.45 8.99 -7.00
C TRP A 106 3.00 10.05 -7.97
N THR A 107 3.96 10.87 -7.55
CA THR A 107 4.55 11.89 -8.42
C THR A 107 5.63 11.30 -9.32
N SER A 108 6.48 10.43 -8.75
CA SER A 108 7.57 9.76 -9.48
C SER A 108 7.24 8.34 -9.92
N GLN A 109 6.03 7.84 -9.60
CA GLN A 109 5.55 6.49 -9.90
C GLN A 109 6.47 5.41 -9.32
N LYS A 110 6.78 5.58 -8.04
CA LYS A 110 7.64 4.67 -7.28
C LYS A 110 6.93 4.09 -6.07
N ILE A 111 7.31 2.86 -5.74
CA ILE A 111 6.95 2.21 -4.49
C ILE A 111 8.19 2.12 -3.60
N TYR A 112 7.99 2.37 -2.32
CA TYR A 112 8.99 2.23 -1.27
C TYR A 112 8.48 1.19 -0.28
N TRP A 113 9.35 0.32 0.19
CA TRP A 113 8.96 -0.68 1.20
C TRP A 113 10.06 -0.90 2.21
N THR A 114 9.63 -1.39 3.36
CA THR A 114 10.50 -1.93 4.40
C THR A 114 10.40 -3.45 4.36
N ASP A 115 11.54 -4.12 4.45
CA ASP A 115 11.61 -5.56 4.63
C ASP A 115 12.32 -5.85 5.95
N SER A 116 11.59 -6.36 6.93
CA SER A 116 12.06 -6.60 8.29
C SER A 116 12.53 -8.03 8.53
N GLY A 117 12.70 -8.83 7.47
CA GLY A 117 13.27 -10.17 7.57
C GLY A 117 14.70 -10.13 8.09
N ILE A 118 15.10 -11.16 8.84
CA ILE A 118 16.42 -11.22 9.51
C ILE A 118 17.57 -11.05 8.50
N GLU A 119 17.44 -11.63 7.31
CA GLU A 119 18.47 -11.58 6.26
C GLU A 119 18.38 -10.34 5.34
N THR A 120 17.24 -9.64 5.34
CA THR A 120 16.95 -8.55 4.40
C THR A 120 17.09 -7.18 5.05
N ASN A 121 16.42 -6.97 6.19
CA ASN A 121 16.48 -5.79 7.05
C ASN A 121 16.85 -4.47 6.34
N ARG A 122 15.99 -4.03 5.42
CA ARG A 122 16.30 -2.95 4.47
C ARG A 122 15.09 -2.12 4.07
N ILE A 123 15.38 -0.93 3.55
CA ILE A 123 14.42 -0.04 2.89
C ILE A 123 14.81 0.04 1.42
N GLU A 124 13.86 -0.19 0.53
CA GLU A 124 14.09 -0.27 -0.91
C GLU A 124 13.06 0.56 -1.68
N VAL A 125 13.38 0.82 -2.94
CA VAL A 125 12.52 1.53 -3.89
C VAL A 125 12.53 0.82 -5.25
N ALA A 126 11.41 0.88 -5.96
CA ALA A 126 11.31 0.47 -7.36
C ALA A 126 10.24 1.30 -8.08
N ASN A 127 10.20 1.23 -9.41
CA ASN A 127 9.06 1.75 -10.18
C ASN A 127 7.80 0.88 -9.95
N TYR A 128 6.63 1.36 -10.36
CA TYR A 128 5.37 0.61 -10.28
C TYR A 128 5.38 -0.74 -11.00
N ASP A 129 6.24 -0.93 -12.00
CA ASP A 129 6.43 -2.19 -12.72
C ASP A 129 7.53 -3.09 -12.10
N GLY A 130 8.07 -2.70 -10.94
CA GLY A 130 9.12 -3.43 -10.22
C GLY A 130 10.53 -3.19 -10.76
N LYS A 131 10.69 -2.49 -11.89
CA LYS A 131 12.00 -2.20 -12.46
C LYS A 131 12.73 -1.10 -11.68
N HIS A 132 14.02 -0.99 -11.96
CA HIS A 132 14.91 -0.02 -11.31
C HIS A 132 14.90 -0.14 -9.78
N ARG A 133 14.77 -1.38 -9.30
CA ARG A 133 14.85 -1.70 -7.88
C ARG A 133 16.22 -1.29 -7.31
N LYS A 134 16.20 -0.59 -6.18
CA LYS A 134 17.40 -0.14 -5.47
C LYS A 134 17.20 -0.24 -3.96
N VAL A 135 18.25 -0.70 -3.27
CA VAL A 135 18.36 -0.61 -1.81
C VAL A 135 18.76 0.80 -1.42
N LEU A 136 17.97 1.46 -0.58
CA LEU A 136 18.23 2.81 -0.09
C LEU A 136 18.98 2.77 1.25
N PHE A 137 18.52 1.94 2.17
CA PHE A 137 19.09 1.78 3.51
C PHE A 137 19.13 0.31 3.88
N TRP A 138 20.24 -0.15 4.46
CA TRP A 138 20.45 -1.55 4.87
C TRP A 138 21.36 -1.69 6.09
N GLN A 139 21.95 -0.60 6.58
CA GLN A 139 22.85 -0.61 7.73
C GLN A 139 22.12 -0.05 8.95
N ASN A 140 22.41 -0.63 10.13
CA ASN A 140 21.89 -0.17 11.42
C ASN A 140 20.36 -0.03 11.47
N LEU A 141 19.65 -0.86 10.72
CA LEU A 141 18.21 -1.01 10.83
C LEU A 141 17.91 -2.11 11.85
N ASP A 142 16.83 -1.96 12.61
CA ASP A 142 16.30 -3.01 13.46
C ASP A 142 14.80 -3.13 13.19
N GLN A 143 14.44 -4.15 12.41
CA GLN A 143 13.06 -4.48 12.06
C GLN A 143 12.24 -3.26 11.58
N PRO A 144 12.62 -2.60 10.46
CA PRO A 144 11.89 -1.46 9.94
C PRO A 144 10.46 -1.87 9.58
N ARG A 145 9.47 -1.10 10.05
CA ARG A 145 8.04 -1.40 9.88
C ARG A 145 7.36 -0.35 9.02
N ALA A 146 6.57 0.54 9.63
CA ALA A 146 5.81 1.53 8.89
C ALA A 146 6.75 2.49 8.14
N ILE A 147 6.33 2.86 6.93
CA ILE A 147 6.99 3.86 6.10
C ILE A 147 5.92 4.78 5.52
N ALA A 148 6.25 6.06 5.40
CA ALA A 148 5.46 7.06 4.70
C ALA A 148 6.41 7.93 3.86
N VAL A 149 5.89 8.50 2.78
CA VAL A 149 6.63 9.41 1.91
C VAL A 149 5.88 10.74 1.80
N ASP A 150 6.61 11.85 1.65
CA ASP A 150 6.07 13.15 1.26
C ASP A 150 6.64 13.56 -0.11
N PRO A 151 6.02 13.12 -1.22
CA PRO A 151 6.55 13.37 -2.54
C PRO A 151 6.66 14.85 -2.94
N ARG A 152 5.97 15.76 -2.22
CA ARG A 152 5.99 17.19 -2.55
C ARG A 152 7.16 17.92 -1.91
N SER A 153 7.65 17.42 -0.78
CA SER A 153 8.73 18.05 -0.01
C SER A 153 10.09 17.36 -0.23
N GLY A 154 10.08 16.11 -0.71
CA GLY A 154 11.28 15.26 -0.76
C GLY A 154 11.62 14.65 0.59
#